data_AF-E2AGD3-F1
#
_entry.id   AF-E2AGD3-F1
#
_cell.length_a   1.000
_cell.length_b   1.000
_cell.length_c   1.000
_cell.angle_alpha   90.00
_cell.angle_beta   90.00
_cell.angle_gamma   90.00
#
_symmetry.space_group_name_H-M   'P 1'
#
loop_
_entity.id
_entity.type
_entity.pdbx_description
1 polymer ?
#
loop_
_entity_poly.entity_id
_entity_poly.type
_entity_poly.pdbx_seq_one_letter_code
_entity_poly.pdbx_strand_id
1 'polypeptide(L)'
;MHLHWSAEHTVDGLGGPLELHLVHYDKQYANSSIAAQHEDGIAVVSCLFELSKHDNQQLEPIVKATREILYKVGKSTAIQKELIPLSFLPKNYKSYYQYQGSLTTPACQESVKWFVLEERSPVSTAQVNVFKRLKGDHGRQTSNNRPTQELNDRKVYHYLG
;
A
#
# COMPACT_ATOMS: atom_id res chain seq x y z
N MET A 1 -1.09 -1.36 8.28
CA MET A 1 -1.28 -0.89 6.89
C MET A 1 -0.51 0.39 6.66
N HIS A 2 -0.16 0.71 5.43
CA HIS A 2 0.36 2.01 5.03
C HIS A 2 0.02 2.30 3.55
N LEU A 3 0.23 3.54 3.10
CA LEU A 3 -0.01 3.94 1.71
C LEU A 3 1.27 4.43 1.05
N HIS A 4 1.38 4.16 -0.25
CA HIS A 4 2.30 4.81 -1.16
C HIS A 4 1.53 5.75 -2.08
N TRP A 5 2.06 6.96 -2.33
CA TRP A 5 1.57 7.88 -3.35
C TRP A 5 2.55 7.96 -4.51
N SER A 6 1.98 7.79 -5.70
CA SER A 6 2.57 6.98 -6.78
C SER A 6 2.65 5.51 -6.35
N ALA A 7 1.96 4.61 -7.05
CA ALA A 7 1.97 3.18 -6.74
C ALA A 7 3.39 2.58 -6.85
N GLU A 8 3.65 1.52 -6.10
CA GLU A 8 4.89 0.74 -6.19
C GLU A 8 4.78 -0.32 -7.29
N HIS A 9 3.64 -1.00 -7.37
CA HIS A 9 3.34 -1.97 -8.41
C HIS A 9 2.80 -1.30 -9.68
N THR A 10 3.04 -1.97 -10.80
CA THR A 10 2.40 -1.70 -12.09
C THR A 10 1.79 -2.98 -12.62
N VAL A 11 0.62 -2.88 -13.25
CA VAL A 11 0.01 -3.97 -14.02
C VAL A 11 0.05 -3.55 -15.49
N ASP A 12 0.65 -4.38 -16.35
CA ASP A 12 0.91 -4.05 -17.77
C ASP A 12 1.63 -2.71 -17.97
N GLY A 13 2.58 -2.40 -17.07
CA GLY A 13 3.32 -1.14 -17.06
C GLY A 13 2.53 0.07 -16.54
N LEU A 14 1.26 -0.09 -16.18
CA LEU A 14 0.41 0.97 -15.66
C LEU A 14 0.35 0.94 -14.13
N GLY A 15 0.93 1.95 -13.49
CA GLY A 15 0.78 2.20 -12.05
C GLY A 15 -0.53 2.90 -11.70
N GLY A 16 -0.65 3.35 -10.45
CA GLY A 16 -1.78 4.14 -9.94
C GLY A 16 -1.34 5.37 -9.14
N PRO A 17 -2.24 6.33 -8.86
CA PRO A 17 -1.96 7.49 -8.00
C PRO A 17 -1.65 7.13 -6.54
N LEU A 18 -2.19 6.02 -6.04
CA LEU A 18 -1.95 5.49 -4.70
C LEU A 18 -1.87 3.97 -4.74
N GLU A 19 -1.25 3.40 -3.71
CA GLU A 19 -1.29 1.98 -3.41
C GLU A 19 -1.40 1.77 -1.90
N LEU A 20 -2.32 0.91 -1.47
CA LEU A 20 -2.49 0.52 -0.07
C LEU A 20 -1.81 -0.84 0.16
N HIS A 21 -1.00 -0.94 1.22
CA HIS A 21 -0.46 -2.20 1.70
C HIS A 21 -1.09 -2.60 3.03
N LEU A 22 -1.77 -3.75 3.04
CA LEU A 22 -2.19 -4.45 4.26
C LEU A 22 -1.13 -5.52 4.56
N VAL A 23 -0.25 -5.22 5.52
CA VAL A 23 0.87 -6.08 5.92
C VAL A 23 0.42 -7.03 7.04
N HIS A 24 0.64 -8.32 6.83
CA HIS A 24 0.38 -9.42 7.76
C HIS A 24 1.66 -10.20 8.01
N TYR A 25 1.73 -10.91 9.13
CA TYR A 25 2.83 -11.83 9.42
C TYR A 25 2.28 -13.16 9.90
N ASP A 26 3.03 -14.24 9.68
CA ASP A 26 2.64 -15.56 10.15
C ASP A 26 2.63 -15.62 11.69
N LYS A 27 1.49 -16.05 12.24
CA LYS A 27 1.24 -16.17 13.67
C LYS A 27 2.17 -17.14 14.39
N GLN A 28 2.88 -18.00 13.67
CA GLN A 28 3.88 -18.89 14.29
C GLN A 28 5.07 -18.09 14.86
N TYR A 29 5.29 -16.87 14.38
CA TYR A 29 6.33 -15.98 14.87
C TYR A 29 5.77 -15.00 15.89
N ALA A 30 6.59 -14.64 16.89
CA ALA A 30 6.15 -13.75 17.97
C ALA A 30 5.86 -12.31 17.50
N ASN A 31 6.46 -11.88 16.40
CA ASN A 31 6.23 -10.57 15.80
C ASN A 31 6.68 -10.55 14.33
N SER A 32 6.30 -9.49 13.61
CA SER A 32 6.65 -9.28 12.21
C SER A 32 8.16 -9.14 11.95
N SER A 33 8.93 -8.62 12.90
CA SER A 33 10.40 -8.48 12.74
C SER A 33 11.11 -9.83 12.70
N ILE A 34 10.62 -10.81 13.46
CA ILE A 34 11.11 -12.19 13.38
C ILE A 34 10.60 -12.83 12.09
N ALA A 35 9.30 -12.71 11.80
CA ALA A 35 8.69 -13.30 10.61
C ALA A 35 9.38 -12.86 9.31
N ALA A 36 9.80 -11.60 9.21
CA ALA A 36 10.51 -11.06 8.05
C ALA A 36 11.92 -11.65 7.82
N GLN A 37 12.41 -12.49 8.73
CA GLN A 37 13.66 -13.24 8.56
C GLN A 37 13.45 -14.62 7.92
N HIS A 38 12.19 -14.98 7.64
CA HIS A 38 11.82 -16.28 7.10
C HIS A 38 11.08 -16.14 5.78
N GLU A 39 11.30 -17.09 4.87
CA GLU A 39 10.53 -17.18 3.62
C GLU A 39 9.03 -17.26 3.92
N ASP A 40 8.23 -16.53 3.15
CA ASP A 40 6.77 -16.41 3.31
C ASP A 40 6.29 -15.97 4.71
N GLY A 41 7.18 -15.50 5.59
CA GLY A 41 6.82 -15.06 6.94
C GLY A 41 5.97 -13.78 6.95
N ILE A 42 6.00 -13.01 5.87
CA ILE A 42 5.18 -11.83 5.65
C ILE A 42 4.24 -12.04 4.46
N ALA A 43 2.99 -11.63 4.61
CA ALA A 43 2.01 -11.57 3.51
C ALA A 43 1.50 -10.14 3.35
N VAL A 44 1.59 -9.59 2.15
CA VAL A 44 1.09 -8.23 1.86
C VAL A 44 -0.02 -8.30 0.83
N VAL A 45 -1.21 -7.83 1.21
CA VAL A 45 -2.29 -7.55 0.27
C VAL A 45 -2.13 -6.11 -0.21
N SER A 46 -1.93 -5.94 -1.51
CA SER A 46 -1.79 -4.66 -2.17
C SER A 46 -3.04 -4.31 -2.99
N CYS A 47 -3.50 -3.08 -2.84
CA CYS A 47 -4.59 -2.52 -3.65
C CYS A 47 -4.10 -1.24 -4.32
N LEU A 48 -4.02 -1.26 -5.64
CA LEU A 48 -3.77 -0.07 -6.45
C LEU A 48 -5.04 0.77 -6.51
N PHE A 49 -4.88 2.08 -6.54
CA PHE A 49 -5.99 3.00 -6.76
C PHE A 49 -5.99 3.53 -8.19
N GLU A 50 -7.12 4.06 -8.62
CA GLU A 50 -7.28 4.80 -9.88
C GLU A 50 -8.04 6.10 -9.66
N LEU A 51 -7.82 7.08 -10.56
CA LEU A 51 -8.46 8.39 -10.41
C LEU A 51 -9.95 8.32 -10.71
N SER A 52 -10.74 8.92 -9.81
CA SER A 52 -12.19 9.07 -9.93
C SER A 52 -12.60 10.54 -9.81
N LYS A 53 -13.78 10.87 -10.34
CA LYS A 53 -14.42 12.19 -10.16
C LYS A 53 -14.87 12.43 -8.72
N HIS A 54 -15.09 11.36 -7.96
CA HIS A 54 -15.65 11.43 -6.61
C HIS A 54 -14.62 11.01 -5.55
N ASP A 55 -14.72 11.65 -4.38
CA ASP A 55 -13.94 11.26 -3.21
C ASP A 55 -14.32 9.86 -2.74
N ASN A 56 -13.29 9.06 -2.44
CA ASN A 56 -13.46 7.79 -1.77
C ASN A 56 -13.78 8.03 -0.30
N GLN A 57 -15.02 7.76 0.09
CA GLN A 57 -15.51 7.99 1.45
C GLN A 57 -14.82 7.11 2.50
N GLN A 58 -14.27 5.97 2.09
CA GLN A 58 -13.56 5.06 3.00
C GLN A 58 -12.18 5.61 3.36
N LEU A 59 -11.54 6.35 2.45
CA LEU A 59 -10.27 7.03 2.72
C LEU A 59 -10.42 8.32 3.54
N GLU A 60 -11.62 8.89 3.65
CA GLU A 60 -11.81 10.21 4.25
C GLU A 60 -11.27 10.34 5.70
N PRO A 61 -11.42 9.35 6.60
CA PRO A 61 -10.81 9.43 7.93
C PRO A 61 -9.29 9.55 7.89
N ILE A 62 -8.62 8.81 6.99
CA ILE A 62 -7.16 8.86 6.80
C ILE A 62 -6.77 10.21 6.19
N VAL A 63 -7.49 10.69 5.19
CA VAL A 63 -7.23 11.98 4.55
C VAL A 63 -7.37 13.14 5.55
N LYS A 64 -8.40 13.12 6.41
CA LYS A 64 -8.58 14.12 7.48
C LYS A 64 -7.43 14.09 8.49
N ALA A 65 -7.08 12.92 9.01
CA ALA A 65 -5.95 12.78 9.92
C ALA A 65 -4.63 13.26 9.29
N THR A 66 -4.42 12.95 8.01
CA THR A 66 -3.24 13.40 7.25
C THR A 66 -3.16 14.93 7.20
N ARG A 67 -4.29 15.62 7.00
CA ARG A 67 -4.34 17.10 6.99
C ARG A 67 -3.86 17.73 8.30
N GLU A 68 -4.12 17.10 9.44
CA GLU A 68 -3.73 17.60 10.77
C GLU A 68 -2.22 17.54 11.05
N ILE A 69 -1.49 16.70 10.31
CA ILE A 69 -0.06 16.44 10.49
C ILE A 69 0.80 16.89 9.29
N LEU A 70 0.23 17.55 8.27
CA LEU A 70 0.93 17.93 7.02
C LEU A 70 2.32 18.57 7.21
N TYR A 71 2.48 19.37 8.27
CA TYR A 71 3.71 20.12 8.58
C TYR A 71 4.35 19.71 9.90
N LYS A 72 3.88 18.61 10.50
CA LYS A 72 4.31 18.14 11.83
C LYS A 72 5.11 16.85 11.68
N VAL A 73 6.30 16.95 11.07
CA VAL A 73 7.20 15.82 10.85
C VAL A 73 7.45 15.08 12.16
N GLY A 74 7.35 13.74 12.15
CA GLY A 74 7.52 12.90 13.33
C GLY A 74 6.38 12.98 14.37
N LYS A 75 5.28 13.68 14.07
CA LYS A 75 4.09 13.70 14.94
C LYS A 75 2.99 12.79 14.40
N SER A 76 2.21 12.23 15.32
CA SER A 76 1.03 11.42 15.04
C SER A 76 -0.25 12.17 15.45
N THR A 77 -1.37 11.79 14.84
CA THR A 77 -2.71 12.15 15.30
C THR A 77 -3.59 10.90 15.36
N ALA A 78 -4.66 10.96 16.14
CA ALA A 78 -5.62 9.87 16.23
C ALA A 78 -6.61 9.94 15.06
N ILE A 79 -6.92 8.79 14.46
CA ILE A 79 -8.03 8.66 13.53
C ILE A 79 -9.30 8.47 14.36
N GLN A 80 -10.22 9.43 14.30
CA GLN A 80 -11.41 9.50 15.16
C GLN A 80 -12.51 8.49 14.77
N LYS A 81 -12.34 7.76 13.67
CA LYS A 81 -13.28 6.75 13.18
C LYS A 81 -12.56 5.41 13.09
N GLU A 82 -13.24 4.35 13.53
CA GLU A 82 -12.77 2.99 13.32
C GLU A 82 -12.56 2.72 11.83
N LEU A 83 -11.41 2.13 11.51
CA LEU A 83 -11.07 1.73 10.15
C LEU A 83 -11.39 0.25 9.98
N ILE A 84 -12.15 -0.08 8.94
CA ILE A 84 -12.45 -1.47 8.55
C ILE A 84 -11.51 -1.80 7.39
N PRO A 85 -10.43 -2.60 7.56
CA PRO A 85 -9.44 -2.82 6.50
C PRO A 85 -10.04 -3.32 5.18
N LEU A 86 -11.07 -4.15 5.24
CA LEU A 86 -11.77 -4.66 4.05
C LEU A 86 -12.53 -3.57 3.29
N SER A 87 -12.94 -2.47 3.93
CA SER A 87 -13.70 -1.41 3.25
C SER A 87 -12.83 -0.57 2.30
N PHE A 88 -11.50 -0.66 2.40
CA PHE A 88 -10.58 0.01 1.48
C PHE A 88 -10.31 -0.77 0.19
N LEU A 89 -10.69 -2.05 0.16
CA LEU A 89 -10.48 -2.93 -0.97
C LEU A 89 -11.58 -2.75 -2.03
N PRO A 90 -11.31 -3.10 -3.30
CA PRO A 90 -12.31 -3.16 -4.36
C PRO A 90 -13.45 -4.12 -4.05
N LYS A 91 -14.52 -4.05 -4.85
CA LYS A 91 -15.66 -4.97 -4.68
C LYS A 91 -15.26 -6.41 -4.97
N ASN A 92 -14.51 -6.63 -6.05
CA ASN A 92 -13.87 -7.92 -6.30
C ASN A 92 -12.42 -7.89 -5.78
N TYR A 93 -12.21 -8.50 -4.62
CA TYR A 93 -10.88 -8.77 -4.07
C TYR A 93 -10.46 -10.24 -4.22
N LYS A 94 -11.21 -11.04 -5.00
CA LYS A 94 -10.92 -12.46 -5.21
C LYS A 94 -9.99 -12.72 -6.39
N SER A 95 -9.95 -11.82 -7.37
CA SER A 95 -8.97 -11.87 -8.46
C SER A 95 -7.72 -11.06 -8.09
N TYR A 96 -6.55 -11.69 -8.18
CA TYR A 96 -5.27 -11.08 -7.79
C TYR A 96 -4.08 -11.75 -8.44
N TYR A 97 -2.96 -11.03 -8.46
CA TYR A 97 -1.64 -11.54 -8.82
C TYR A 97 -0.88 -11.94 -7.56
N GLN A 98 -0.16 -13.06 -7.61
CA GLN A 98 0.65 -13.55 -6.50
C GLN A 98 2.09 -13.82 -6.95
N TYR A 99 3.05 -13.39 -6.14
CA TYR A 99 4.46 -13.70 -6.35
C TYR A 99 5.25 -13.60 -5.03
N GLN A 100 6.45 -14.20 -5.00
CA GLN A 100 7.42 -14.02 -3.92
C GLN A 100 8.31 -12.81 -4.19
N GLY A 101 8.48 -11.95 -3.19
CA GLY A 101 9.28 -10.74 -3.30
C GLY A 101 9.82 -10.30 -1.95
N SER A 102 10.13 -9.00 -1.86
CA SER A 102 10.75 -8.42 -0.68
C SER A 102 9.86 -7.39 -0.01
N LEU A 103 10.26 -6.95 1.18
CA LEU A 103 9.86 -5.64 1.69
C LEU A 103 10.29 -4.54 0.71
N THR A 104 9.48 -3.50 0.57
CA THR A 104 9.76 -2.36 -0.33
C THR A 104 10.55 -1.24 0.34
N THR A 105 10.80 -1.37 1.66
CA THR A 105 11.66 -0.51 2.46
C THR A 105 12.88 -1.30 2.98
N PRO A 106 14.02 -0.64 3.27
CA PRO A 106 15.18 -1.30 3.87
C PRO A 106 14.80 -2.05 5.17
N ALA A 107 15.26 -3.27 5.41
CA ALA A 107 16.39 -3.97 4.78
C ALA A 107 16.05 -4.83 3.54
N CYS A 108 14.91 -4.62 2.88
CA CYS A 108 14.55 -5.32 1.62
C CYS A 108 14.60 -6.86 1.70
N GLN A 109 14.25 -7.44 2.86
CA GLN A 109 14.25 -8.89 3.06
C GLN A 109 13.31 -9.59 2.09
N GLU A 110 13.76 -10.65 1.43
CA GLU A 110 13.01 -11.49 0.50
C GLU A 110 12.08 -12.48 1.23
N SER A 111 11.23 -11.94 2.11
CA SER A 111 10.38 -12.69 3.03
C SER A 111 8.89 -12.54 2.74
N VAL A 112 8.54 -11.91 1.62
CA VAL A 112 7.18 -11.39 1.38
C VAL A 112 6.48 -12.17 0.29
N LYS A 113 5.31 -12.72 0.64
CA LYS A 113 4.31 -13.18 -0.32
C LYS A 113 3.36 -12.05 -0.66
N TRP A 114 3.41 -11.60 -1.91
CA TRP A 114 2.59 -10.50 -2.40
C TRP A 114 1.27 -11.01 -2.97
N PHE A 115 0.19 -10.29 -2.68
CA PHE A 115 -1.15 -10.47 -3.24
C PHE A 115 -1.62 -9.12 -3.79
N VAL A 116 -1.41 -8.87 -5.07
CA VAL A 116 -1.76 -7.61 -5.73
C VAL A 116 -3.14 -7.75 -6.35
N LEU A 117 -4.14 -7.06 -5.80
CA LEU A 117 -5.52 -7.14 -6.31
C LEU A 117 -5.60 -6.64 -7.75
N GLU A 118 -6.39 -7.33 -8.57
CA GLU A 118 -6.58 -6.98 -9.98
C GLU A 118 -7.46 -5.72 -10.13
N GLU A 119 -8.58 -5.67 -9.40
CA GLU A 119 -9.47 -4.50 -9.38
C GLU A 119 -8.84 -3.35 -8.57
N ARG A 120 -8.98 -2.12 -9.08
CA ARG A 120 -8.44 -0.92 -8.45
C ARG A 120 -9.52 -0.20 -7.63
N SER A 121 -9.13 0.38 -6.52
CA SER A 121 -10.02 1.23 -5.71
C SER A 121 -10.06 2.66 -6.26
N PRO A 122 -11.22 3.35 -6.29
CA PRO A 122 -11.29 4.72 -6.75
C PRO A 122 -10.65 5.69 -5.74
N VAL A 123 -10.06 6.79 -6.21
CA VAL A 123 -9.65 7.94 -5.38
C VAL A 123 -9.71 9.24 -6.17
N SER A 124 -10.07 10.36 -5.55
CA SER A 124 -10.05 11.65 -6.24
C SER A 124 -8.66 12.28 -6.28
N THR A 125 -8.40 13.11 -7.29
CA THR A 125 -7.18 13.94 -7.35
C THR A 125 -7.02 14.81 -6.09
N ALA A 126 -8.13 15.30 -5.52
CA ALA A 126 -8.10 16.13 -4.32
C ALA A 126 -7.58 15.34 -3.11
N GLN A 127 -8.02 14.09 -2.94
CA GLN A 127 -7.54 13.21 -1.87
C GLN A 127 -6.06 12.83 -2.06
N VAL A 128 -5.65 12.48 -3.30
CA VAL A 128 -4.23 12.18 -3.62
C VAL A 128 -3.31 13.35 -3.29
N ASN A 129 -3.76 14.58 -3.60
CA ASN A 129 -2.98 15.79 -3.36
C ASN A 129 -2.77 16.09 -1.87
N VAL A 130 -3.57 15.53 -0.96
CA VAL A 130 -3.31 15.65 0.48
C VAL A 130 -2.04 14.90 0.85
N PHE A 131 -1.86 13.67 0.37
CA PHE A 131 -0.66 12.86 0.64
C PHE A 131 0.60 13.50 0.05
N LYS A 132 0.54 13.98 -1.20
CA LYS A 132 1.67 14.66 -1.88
C LYS A 132 2.13 15.96 -1.21
N ARG A 133 1.38 16.47 -0.23
CA ARG A 133 1.71 17.67 0.54
C ARG A 133 2.39 17.37 1.87
N LEU A 134 2.47 16.10 2.28
CA LEU A 134 3.21 15.72 3.48
C LEU A 134 4.66 16.18 3.38
N LYS A 135 5.17 16.75 4.47
CA LYS A 135 6.59 17.04 4.63
C LYS A 135 7.27 15.86 5.35
N GLY A 136 8.40 15.42 4.81
CA GLY A 136 9.38 14.59 5.51
C GLY A 136 10.62 15.41 5.88
N ASP A 137 11.67 14.73 6.33
CA ASP A 137 12.91 15.34 6.82
C ASP A 137 13.63 16.19 5.76
N HIS A 138 13.42 15.89 4.47
CA HIS A 138 14.03 16.57 3.34
C HIS A 138 13.05 17.46 2.55
N GLY A 139 11.95 17.89 3.18
CA GLY A 139 10.94 18.74 2.56
C GLY A 139 9.71 17.98 2.08
N ARG A 140 9.04 18.47 1.03
CA ARG A 140 7.77 17.87 0.55
C ARG A 140 8.04 16.50 -0.06
N GLN A 141 7.41 15.45 0.45
CA GLN A 141 7.45 14.13 -0.17
C GLN A 141 6.41 14.04 -1.28
N THR A 142 6.82 14.25 -2.52
CA THR A 142 5.93 14.18 -3.68
C THR A 142 5.59 12.76 -4.11
N SER A 143 6.40 11.79 -3.69
CA SER A 143 6.19 10.35 -3.80
C SER A 143 6.96 9.65 -2.67
N ASN A 144 6.55 8.43 -2.35
CA ASN A 144 7.22 7.57 -1.36
C ASN A 144 7.29 6.11 -1.83
N ASN A 145 7.29 5.89 -3.15
CA ASN A 145 7.37 4.57 -3.76
C ASN A 145 8.81 4.20 -4.15
N ARG A 146 9.12 2.92 -4.06
CA ARG A 146 10.27 2.31 -4.73
C ARG A 146 9.92 2.07 -6.21
N PRO A 147 10.86 2.29 -7.15
CA PRO A 147 10.70 1.87 -8.55
C PRO A 147 10.48 0.36 -8.66
N THR A 148 9.81 -0.08 -9.73
CA THR A 148 9.70 -1.51 -10.04
C THR A 148 11.07 -2.16 -10.17
N GLN A 149 11.16 -3.43 -9.77
CA GLN A 149 12.39 -4.21 -9.81
C GLN A 149 12.25 -5.32 -10.86
N GLU A 150 13.36 -5.76 -11.44
CA GLU A 150 13.35 -6.83 -12.43
C GLU A 150 12.76 -8.12 -11.86
N LEU A 151 11.95 -8.81 -12.66
CA LEU A 151 11.32 -10.06 -12.23
C LEU A 151 12.36 -11.17 -12.02
N ASN A 152 13.47 -11.14 -12.75
CA ASN A 152 14.45 -12.23 -12.84
C ASN A 152 13.72 -13.54 -13.20
N ASP A 153 14.03 -14.64 -12.52
CA ASP A 153 13.43 -15.95 -12.77
C ASP A 153 12.10 -16.19 -12.05
N ARG A 154 11.57 -15.18 -11.34
CA ARG A 154 10.34 -15.33 -10.55
C ARG A 154 9.11 -15.47 -11.44
N LYS A 155 8.16 -16.28 -11.00
CA LYS A 155 6.86 -16.41 -11.64
C LYS A 155 5.83 -15.55 -10.93
N VAL A 156 4.97 -14.91 -11.72
CA VAL A 156 3.75 -14.26 -11.23
C VAL A 156 2.57 -15.13 -11.64
N TYR A 157 1.72 -15.45 -10.66
CA TYR A 157 0.50 -16.22 -10.89
C TYR A 157 -0.70 -15.29 -10.85
N HIS A 158 -1.63 -15.44 -11.80
CA HIS A 158 -2.91 -14.72 -11.80
C HIS A 158 -4.02 -15.67 -11.36
N TYR A 159 -4.69 -15.33 -10.27
CA TYR A 159 -5.83 -16.05 -9.74
C TYR A 159 -7.10 -15.31 -10.13
N LEU A 160 -8.06 -16.04 -10.71
CA LEU A 160 -9.35 -15.53 -11.13
C LEU A 160 -10.41 -16.00 -10.12
N GLY A 161 -11.17 -15.05 -9.59
CA GLY A 161 -12.14 -15.27 -8.51
C GLY A 161 -13.62 -15.26 -8.91
#